data_AF-A0A7S2CD14-F1
#
_entry.id   AF-A0A7S2CD14-F1
#
_cell.length_a   1.000
_cell.length_b   1.000
_cell.length_c   1.000
_cell.angle_alpha   90.00
_cell.angle_beta   90.00
_cell.angle_gamma   90.00
#
_symmetry.space_group_name_H-M   'P 1'
#
loop_
_entity.id
_entity.type
_entity.pdbx_description
1 polymer ?
#
loop_
_entity_poly.entity_id
_entity_poly.type
_entity_poly.pdbx_seq_one_letter_code
_entity_poly.pdbx_strand_id
1 'polypeptide(L)'
;TEGVMWTLINESSSHYDSWWYYIVLRLFANVFWSFSIITLSLSPLDDIDLDVFMASHPRIRTGMCLFFLANIANTPKYAFTAVPVLGILLGRSRVHVRHRPRATTLVACFIFLLMISFSIFNFSESRQKVYNYTPLTIYLIGTIYIVGALALSVRWLHQRGVYLHNDIPVDNSGTLLLWPWLYGWASLTALDAAIRGVGACVSHERIAMSSPFAFGGIQITQGVVSLIPVLAVIVFGRKRVFGFMARRFDRSAYTEDGAFLARMCVAGKLLPGEPYWLKCGDLIEHLMFSGLPITDDILTSEWIRGTIQSVNVDMNKFEVKIPTVTTSFEFQMSKSDGLEGLLSRHTIRCVEWRSLSFENIVSYEPDGSSEGCYQLSRPLTQGEDIDFFVSHSWRDDPNKKWECLQSCATDFMKRRKRYPTFWIDKFCLRQGEHASDALRGLCAYVTACNRTLMLCGPTYHTRLWCVFELFVSAAFQSESEWLRRIKLYPLDIGNESGCGLASVLALTMFSLNETTCYDPNDERLIKTIIDAVGRYEFESKVRKMAMTFAKALESQMRETEIAECMPEAGI
;
A
#
# COMPACT_ATOMS: atom_id res chain seq x y z
N THR A 1 -2.78 -26.08 -23.99
CA THR A 1 -2.60 -25.49 -25.33
C THR A 1 -1.61 -26.28 -26.16
N GLU A 2 -0.35 -26.46 -25.74
CA GLU A 2 0.65 -27.27 -26.49
C GLU A 2 0.18 -28.70 -26.80
N GLY A 3 -0.41 -29.41 -25.83
CA GLY A 3 -0.88 -30.79 -26.03
C GLY A 3 -2.03 -30.94 -27.05
N VAL A 4 -3.00 -30.02 -27.05
CA VAL A 4 -4.09 -29.98 -28.05
C VAL A 4 -3.53 -29.65 -29.44
N MET A 5 -2.51 -28.82 -29.49
CA MET A 5 -1.91 -28.42 -30.76
C MET A 5 -1.04 -29.53 -31.37
N TRP A 6 -0.37 -30.34 -30.55
CA TRP A 6 0.37 -31.52 -31.03
C TRP A 6 -0.55 -32.53 -31.72
N THR A 7 -1.78 -32.69 -31.19
CA THR A 7 -2.82 -33.50 -31.83
C THR A 7 -3.26 -32.89 -33.17
N LEU A 8 -3.49 -31.57 -33.21
CA LEU A 8 -3.86 -30.86 -34.44
C LEU A 8 -2.75 -30.83 -35.51
N ILE A 9 -1.47 -30.76 -35.10
CA ILE A 9 -0.29 -30.81 -36.00
C ILE A 9 -0.19 -32.19 -36.66
N ASN A 10 -0.52 -33.27 -35.94
CA ASN A 10 -0.49 -34.63 -36.48
C ASN A 10 -1.69 -34.94 -37.39
N GLU A 11 -2.80 -34.21 -37.26
CA GLU A 11 -4.00 -34.42 -38.07
C GLU A 11 -4.09 -33.51 -39.31
N SER A 12 -3.37 -32.37 -39.35
CA SER A 12 -3.39 -31.48 -40.52
C SER A 12 -2.40 -31.94 -41.61
N SER A 13 -2.90 -32.20 -42.82
CA SER A 13 -2.09 -32.56 -43.99
C SER A 13 -1.19 -31.44 -44.53
N SER A 14 -1.39 -30.18 -44.10
CA SER A 14 -0.45 -29.08 -44.35
C SER A 14 0.49 -28.87 -43.15
N HIS A 15 1.57 -29.66 -43.08
CA HIS A 15 2.59 -29.56 -42.02
C HIS A 15 3.21 -28.15 -41.83
N TYR A 16 3.03 -27.23 -42.78
CA TYR A 16 3.60 -25.89 -42.72
C TYR A 16 2.82 -24.90 -41.84
N ASP A 17 1.48 -24.93 -41.85
CA ASP A 17 0.66 -23.94 -41.14
C ASP A 17 0.66 -24.19 -39.62
N SER A 18 0.68 -25.45 -39.24
CA SER A 18 0.65 -25.89 -37.84
C SER A 18 1.99 -25.63 -37.12
N TRP A 19 3.11 -25.60 -37.86
CA TRP A 19 4.43 -25.28 -37.32
C TRP A 19 4.60 -23.78 -36.99
N TRP A 20 4.09 -22.89 -37.85
CA TRP A 20 4.07 -21.45 -37.58
C TRP A 20 3.29 -21.11 -36.31
N TYR A 21 2.13 -21.74 -36.11
CA TYR A 21 1.32 -21.54 -34.91
C TYR A 21 2.06 -21.98 -33.63
N TYR A 22 2.81 -23.09 -33.69
CA TYR A 22 3.67 -23.54 -32.60
C TYR A 22 4.77 -22.52 -32.25
N ILE A 23 5.49 -21.97 -33.25
CA ILE A 23 6.51 -20.95 -33.01
C ILE A 23 5.91 -19.71 -32.35
N VAL A 24 4.81 -19.20 -32.91
CA VAL A 24 4.16 -17.98 -32.41
C VAL A 24 3.69 -18.19 -30.98
N LEU A 25 3.04 -19.31 -30.69
CA LEU A 25 2.59 -19.62 -29.33
C LEU A 25 3.77 -19.74 -28.36
N ARG A 26 4.85 -20.39 -28.76
CA ARG A 26 6.06 -20.51 -27.94
C ARG A 26 6.73 -19.15 -27.69
N LEU A 27 6.74 -18.28 -28.70
CA LEU A 27 7.22 -16.91 -28.56
C LEU A 27 6.37 -16.12 -27.56
N PHE A 28 5.04 -16.18 -27.68
CA PHE A 28 4.11 -15.57 -26.71
C PHE A 28 4.33 -16.13 -25.31
N ALA A 29 4.42 -17.44 -25.14
CA ALA A 29 4.65 -18.07 -23.84
C ALA A 29 5.95 -17.57 -23.19
N ASN A 30 7.04 -17.47 -23.94
CA ASN A 30 8.33 -17.01 -23.43
C ASN A 30 8.32 -15.51 -23.12
N VAL A 31 7.66 -14.69 -23.93
CA VAL A 31 7.46 -13.25 -23.64
C VAL A 31 6.64 -13.09 -22.36
N PHE A 32 5.49 -13.74 -22.25
CA PHE A 32 4.65 -13.71 -21.04
C PHE A 32 5.40 -14.20 -19.81
N TRP A 33 6.21 -15.26 -19.94
CA TRP A 33 7.03 -15.77 -18.85
C TRP A 33 8.10 -14.77 -18.42
N SER A 34 8.80 -14.16 -19.39
CA SER A 34 9.82 -13.14 -19.12
C SER A 34 9.21 -11.92 -18.45
N PHE A 35 8.06 -11.46 -18.92
CA PHE A 35 7.27 -10.41 -18.26
C PHE A 35 6.79 -10.83 -16.87
N SER A 36 6.40 -12.09 -16.67
CA SER A 36 5.97 -12.59 -15.36
C SER A 36 7.13 -12.59 -14.36
N ILE A 37 8.33 -13.00 -14.79
CA ILE A 37 9.55 -12.92 -13.97
C ILE A 37 9.87 -11.46 -13.65
N ILE A 38 9.73 -10.54 -14.60
CA ILE A 38 9.87 -9.10 -14.35
C ILE A 38 8.85 -8.64 -13.30
N THR A 39 7.56 -8.86 -13.54
CA THR A 39 6.49 -8.42 -12.64
C THR A 39 6.68 -8.99 -11.24
N LEU A 40 7.06 -10.26 -11.12
CA LEU A 40 7.42 -10.87 -9.84
C LEU A 40 8.66 -10.18 -9.24
N SER A 41 9.74 -9.98 -10.02
CA SER A 41 10.97 -9.33 -9.53
C SER A 41 10.81 -7.89 -9.09
N LEU A 42 9.80 -7.22 -9.65
CA LEU A 42 9.40 -5.84 -9.39
C LEU A 42 8.27 -5.73 -8.37
N SER A 43 7.72 -6.84 -7.90
CA SER A 43 6.79 -6.84 -6.78
C SER A 43 7.59 -6.64 -5.49
N PRO A 44 7.02 -5.98 -4.45
CA PRO A 44 7.60 -5.91 -3.10
C PRO A 44 7.61 -7.27 -2.41
N LEU A 45 7.98 -8.33 -3.12
CA LEU A 45 8.15 -9.69 -2.61
C LEU A 45 9.29 -9.82 -1.59
N ASP A 46 10.02 -8.74 -1.31
CA ASP A 46 10.95 -8.68 -0.18
C ASP A 46 10.19 -8.71 1.16
N ASP A 47 8.94 -8.22 1.18
CA ASP A 47 8.05 -8.26 2.35
C ASP A 47 7.03 -9.42 2.28
N ILE A 48 6.84 -10.02 1.11
CA ILE A 48 5.91 -11.15 0.92
C ILE A 48 6.69 -12.45 1.08
N ASP A 49 6.49 -13.09 2.24
CA ASP A 49 6.87 -14.49 2.42
C ASP A 49 6.05 -15.35 1.45
N LEU A 50 6.71 -15.88 0.41
CA LEU A 50 6.08 -16.71 -0.60
C LEU A 50 5.38 -17.93 0.02
N ASP A 51 5.86 -18.43 1.17
CA ASP A 51 5.25 -19.53 1.88
C ASP A 51 3.89 -19.11 2.47
N VAL A 52 3.83 -17.92 3.09
CA VAL A 52 2.59 -17.31 3.62
C VAL A 52 1.62 -16.98 2.48
N PHE A 53 2.12 -16.42 1.38
CA PHE A 53 1.32 -16.12 0.20
C PHE A 53 0.68 -17.38 -0.40
N MET A 54 1.48 -18.44 -0.61
CA MET A 54 0.98 -19.71 -1.15
C MET A 54 0.07 -20.45 -0.18
N ALA A 55 0.26 -20.27 1.14
CA ALA A 55 -0.63 -20.81 2.16
C ALA A 55 -2.00 -20.10 2.19
N SER A 56 -2.01 -18.77 2.03
CA SER A 56 -3.22 -17.95 2.01
C SER A 56 -3.99 -18.05 0.69
N HIS A 57 -3.35 -18.46 -0.41
CA HIS A 57 -3.96 -18.53 -1.74
C HIS A 57 -4.02 -19.95 -2.32
N PRO A 58 -4.89 -20.84 -1.79
CA PRO A 58 -4.94 -22.25 -2.20
C PRO A 58 -5.27 -22.45 -3.68
N ARG A 59 -6.02 -21.53 -4.31
CA ARG A 59 -6.33 -21.58 -5.75
C ARG A 59 -5.09 -21.40 -6.62
N ILE A 60 -4.20 -20.47 -6.26
CA ILE A 60 -2.93 -20.24 -6.97
C ILE A 60 -2.05 -21.48 -6.84
N ARG A 61 -1.97 -22.06 -5.63
CA ARG A 61 -1.27 -23.33 -5.40
C ARG A 61 -1.82 -24.46 -6.27
N THR A 62 -3.14 -24.64 -6.32
CA THR A 62 -3.78 -25.64 -7.18
C THR A 62 -3.50 -25.37 -8.66
N GLY A 63 -3.55 -24.12 -9.10
CA GLY A 63 -3.21 -23.72 -10.47
C GLY A 63 -1.77 -24.07 -10.84
N MET A 64 -0.81 -23.81 -9.94
CA MET A 64 0.58 -24.23 -10.14
C MET A 64 0.70 -25.77 -10.21
N CYS A 65 0.02 -26.51 -9.33
CA CYS A 65 -0.02 -27.98 -9.39
C CYS A 65 -0.59 -28.49 -10.72
N LEU A 66 -1.68 -27.90 -11.22
CA LEU A 66 -2.26 -28.28 -12.50
C LEU A 66 -1.32 -27.94 -13.66
N PHE A 67 -0.65 -26.79 -13.61
CA PHE A 67 0.40 -26.45 -14.57
C PHE A 67 1.54 -27.47 -14.55
N PHE A 68 1.98 -27.92 -13.36
CA PHE A 68 2.98 -28.99 -13.23
C PHE A 68 2.50 -30.30 -13.83
N LEU A 69 1.27 -30.72 -13.54
CA LEU A 69 0.67 -31.93 -14.12
C LEU A 69 0.56 -31.85 -15.64
N ALA A 70 0.22 -30.68 -16.20
CA ALA A 70 0.16 -30.47 -17.63
C ALA A 70 1.54 -30.59 -18.30
N ASN A 71 2.59 -30.03 -17.70
CA ASN A 71 3.96 -30.16 -18.20
C ASN A 71 4.43 -31.63 -18.18
N ILE A 72 4.07 -32.38 -17.14
CA ILE A 72 4.34 -33.83 -17.05
C ILE A 72 3.63 -34.60 -18.15
N ALA A 73 2.34 -34.32 -18.34
CA ALA A 73 1.53 -34.99 -19.34
C ALA A 73 2.06 -34.77 -20.77
N ASN A 74 2.55 -33.57 -21.07
CA ASN A 74 3.17 -33.26 -22.36
C ASN A 74 4.55 -33.90 -22.55
N THR A 75 5.20 -34.32 -21.46
CA THR A 75 6.56 -34.85 -21.49
C THR A 75 6.66 -36.12 -20.63
N PRO A 76 5.96 -37.21 -21.01
CA PRO A 76 5.75 -38.38 -20.15
C PRO A 76 7.05 -39.09 -19.73
N LYS A 77 8.13 -38.94 -20.52
CA LYS A 77 9.48 -39.42 -20.18
C LYS A 77 10.07 -38.76 -18.91
N TYR A 78 9.48 -37.67 -18.43
CA TYR A 78 9.95 -36.88 -17.30
C TYR A 78 8.98 -36.90 -16.12
N ALA A 79 7.94 -37.75 -16.15
CA ALA A 79 6.99 -37.89 -15.04
C ALA A 79 7.68 -38.22 -13.70
N PHE A 80 8.80 -38.96 -13.75
CA PHE A 80 9.55 -39.35 -12.56
C PHE A 80 10.14 -38.17 -11.78
N THR A 81 10.47 -37.04 -12.42
CA THR A 81 11.07 -35.89 -11.73
C THR A 81 10.03 -34.98 -11.09
N ALA A 82 8.80 -34.96 -11.58
CA ALA A 82 7.80 -33.98 -11.13
C ALA A 82 6.75 -34.56 -10.17
N VAL A 83 6.57 -35.89 -10.12
CA VAL A 83 5.73 -36.58 -9.12
C VAL A 83 6.15 -36.27 -7.66
N PRO A 84 7.43 -36.24 -7.29
CA PRO A 84 7.84 -35.88 -5.92
C PRO A 84 7.47 -34.44 -5.54
N VAL A 85 7.60 -33.49 -6.48
CA VAL A 85 7.26 -32.08 -6.26
C VAL A 85 5.75 -31.90 -6.09
N LEU A 86 4.95 -32.59 -6.91
CA LEU A 86 3.49 -32.63 -6.79
C LEU A 86 3.03 -33.26 -5.47
N GLY A 87 3.69 -34.34 -5.02
CA GLY A 87 3.39 -34.96 -3.72
C GLY A 87 3.58 -34.00 -2.54
N ILE A 88 4.58 -33.11 -2.62
CA ILE A 88 4.83 -32.11 -1.57
C ILE A 88 3.90 -30.90 -1.69
N LEU A 89 3.57 -30.45 -2.92
CA LEU A 89 2.66 -29.31 -3.14
C LEU A 89 1.18 -29.65 -2.90
N LEU A 90 0.76 -30.87 -3.22
CA LEU A 90 -0.60 -31.37 -3.01
C LEU A 90 -0.79 -32.00 -1.63
N GLY A 91 0.31 -32.41 -0.99
CA GLY A 91 0.28 -33.03 0.32
C GLY A 91 -0.28 -32.08 1.37
N ARG A 92 -1.50 -32.35 1.84
CA ARG A 92 -1.94 -32.03 3.21
C ARG A 92 -1.08 -32.86 4.18
N SER A 93 0.21 -32.58 4.26
CA SER A 93 1.07 -33.39 5.10
C SER A 93 0.71 -33.07 6.56
N ARG A 94 0.41 -34.11 7.34
CA ARG A 94 0.31 -34.04 8.81
C ARG A 94 1.66 -33.72 9.47
N VAL A 95 2.67 -33.38 8.69
CA VAL A 95 3.99 -32.96 9.17
C VAL A 95 3.81 -31.65 9.91
N HIS A 96 4.29 -31.64 11.15
CA HIS A 96 4.31 -30.49 12.04
C HIS A 96 4.88 -29.27 11.29
N VAL A 97 4.28 -28.10 11.50
CA VAL A 97 4.61 -26.84 10.79
C VAL A 97 6.12 -26.57 10.73
N ARG A 98 6.86 -26.99 11.76
CA ARG A 98 8.32 -26.82 11.90
C ARG A 98 9.17 -27.61 10.88
N HIS A 99 8.63 -28.68 10.28
CA HIS A 99 9.37 -29.55 9.35
C HIS A 99 8.86 -29.49 7.91
N ARG A 100 7.92 -28.58 7.61
CA ARG A 100 7.46 -28.43 6.23
C ARG A 100 8.54 -27.75 5.39
N PRO A 101 8.93 -28.33 4.24
CA PRO A 101 9.82 -27.64 3.31
C PRO A 101 9.13 -26.34 2.85
N ARG A 102 9.88 -25.24 2.90
CA ARG A 102 9.44 -23.94 2.40
C ARG A 102 9.06 -24.04 0.92
N ALA A 103 7.97 -23.39 0.51
CA ALA A 103 7.57 -23.30 -0.89
C ALA A 103 8.70 -22.76 -1.78
N THR A 104 9.48 -21.81 -1.28
CA THR A 104 10.71 -21.32 -1.95
C THR A 104 11.72 -22.44 -2.25
N THR A 105 11.92 -23.37 -1.32
CA THR A 105 12.78 -24.56 -1.53
C THR A 105 12.18 -25.49 -2.57
N LEU A 106 10.86 -25.68 -2.56
CA LEU A 106 10.18 -26.54 -3.54
C LEU A 106 10.26 -25.98 -4.95
N VAL A 107 10.07 -24.67 -5.12
CA VAL A 107 10.21 -24.01 -6.42
C VAL A 107 11.66 -24.07 -6.91
N ALA A 108 12.66 -23.88 -6.02
CA ALA A 108 14.07 -24.04 -6.38
C ALA A 108 14.40 -25.48 -6.84
N CYS A 109 13.98 -26.49 -6.08
CA CYS A 109 14.13 -27.90 -6.46
C CYS A 109 13.43 -28.21 -7.78
N PHE A 110 12.25 -27.63 -8.01
CA PHE A 110 11.54 -27.78 -9.27
C PHE A 110 12.33 -27.21 -10.46
N ILE A 111 12.83 -25.97 -10.35
CA ILE A 111 13.62 -25.34 -11.41
C ILE A 111 14.87 -26.19 -11.70
N PHE A 112 15.55 -26.67 -10.65
CA PHE A 112 16.68 -27.58 -10.81
C PHE A 112 16.32 -28.85 -11.59
N LEU A 113 15.25 -29.55 -11.20
CA LEU A 113 14.83 -30.78 -11.87
C LEU A 113 14.43 -30.52 -13.32
N LEU A 114 13.78 -29.39 -13.58
CA LEU A 114 13.41 -28.96 -14.91
C LEU A 114 14.66 -28.71 -15.78
N MET A 115 15.69 -28.04 -15.26
CA MET A 115 16.97 -27.86 -15.96
C MET A 115 17.64 -29.19 -16.31
N ILE A 116 17.66 -30.15 -15.39
CA ILE A 116 18.22 -31.48 -15.62
C ILE A 116 17.40 -32.24 -16.69
N SER A 117 16.08 -32.20 -16.62
CA SER A 117 15.19 -32.78 -17.64
C SER A 117 15.47 -32.22 -19.03
N PHE A 118 15.62 -30.89 -19.15
CA PHE A 118 15.97 -30.24 -20.42
C PHE A 118 17.34 -30.69 -20.93
N SER A 119 18.34 -30.85 -20.06
CA SER A 119 19.63 -31.40 -20.48
C SER A 119 19.51 -32.83 -21.01
N ILE A 120 18.77 -33.70 -20.32
CA ILE A 120 18.58 -35.10 -20.74
C ILE A 120 17.84 -35.15 -22.07
N PHE A 121 16.82 -34.30 -22.25
CA PHE A 121 16.10 -34.15 -23.51
C PHE A 121 17.05 -33.86 -24.67
N ASN A 122 17.89 -32.83 -24.51
CA ASN A 122 18.90 -32.48 -25.50
C ASN A 122 19.81 -33.68 -25.82
N PHE A 123 20.38 -34.35 -24.82
CA PHE A 123 21.23 -35.53 -25.09
C PHE A 123 20.49 -36.71 -25.73
N SER A 124 19.17 -36.83 -25.53
CA SER A 124 18.37 -37.87 -26.16
C SER A 124 18.08 -37.54 -27.63
N GLU A 125 17.80 -36.27 -27.96
CA GLU A 125 17.59 -35.83 -29.34
C GLU A 125 18.84 -36.00 -30.20
N SER A 126 20.03 -35.75 -29.64
CA SER A 126 21.29 -35.93 -30.38
C SER A 126 21.48 -37.37 -30.89
N ARG A 127 20.90 -38.37 -30.20
CA ARG A 127 20.95 -39.77 -30.62
C ARG A 127 19.96 -40.11 -31.72
N GLN A 128 18.83 -39.42 -31.80
CA GLN A 128 17.75 -39.82 -32.71
C GLN A 128 17.93 -39.32 -34.15
N LYS A 129 18.95 -38.50 -34.47
CA LYS A 129 19.14 -37.86 -35.80
C LYS A 129 17.89 -37.14 -36.34
N VAL A 130 16.89 -36.86 -35.50
CA VAL A 130 15.61 -36.26 -35.88
C VAL A 130 15.77 -34.79 -36.26
N TYR A 131 16.83 -34.13 -35.78
CA TYR A 131 17.11 -32.73 -36.06
C TYR A 131 18.47 -32.56 -36.72
N ASN A 132 18.53 -31.66 -37.70
CA ASN A 132 19.73 -31.33 -38.46
C ASN A 132 20.74 -30.42 -37.73
N TYR A 133 20.63 -30.30 -36.40
CA TYR A 133 21.66 -29.63 -35.63
C TYR A 133 22.93 -30.49 -35.57
N THR A 134 24.09 -29.85 -35.53
CA THR A 134 25.32 -30.59 -35.25
C THR A 134 25.20 -31.23 -33.87
N PRO A 135 25.55 -32.51 -33.68
CA PRO A 135 25.51 -33.15 -32.36
C PRO A 135 26.21 -32.31 -31.30
N LEU A 136 27.30 -31.64 -31.67
CA LEU A 136 28.06 -30.73 -30.82
C LEU A 136 27.20 -29.60 -30.22
N THR A 137 26.36 -28.92 -31.01
CA THR A 137 25.48 -27.85 -30.51
C THR A 137 24.51 -28.38 -29.44
N ILE A 138 23.92 -29.55 -29.67
CA ILE A 138 22.99 -30.17 -28.73
C ILE A 138 23.71 -30.60 -27.45
N TYR A 139 24.90 -31.19 -27.56
CA TYR A 139 25.72 -31.56 -26.40
C TYR A 139 26.14 -30.34 -25.58
N LEU A 140 26.51 -29.25 -26.25
CA LEU A 140 26.88 -27.99 -25.60
C LEU A 140 25.70 -27.41 -24.81
N ILE A 141 24.51 -27.34 -25.41
CA ILE A 141 23.29 -26.86 -24.74
C ILE A 141 22.99 -27.71 -23.51
N GLY A 142 22.96 -29.04 -23.64
CA GLY A 142 22.72 -29.93 -22.51
C GLY A 142 23.72 -29.71 -21.37
N THR A 143 25.01 -29.60 -21.71
CA THR A 143 26.07 -29.34 -20.74
C THR A 143 25.90 -28.00 -20.03
N ILE A 144 25.53 -26.94 -20.75
CA ILE A 144 25.25 -25.62 -20.20
C ILE A 144 24.13 -25.68 -19.15
N TYR A 145 23.04 -26.43 -19.41
CA TYR A 145 21.95 -26.58 -18.43
C TYR A 145 22.40 -27.34 -17.17
N ILE A 146 23.20 -28.42 -17.29
CA ILE A 146 23.72 -29.14 -16.12
C ILE A 146 24.64 -28.25 -15.28
N VAL A 147 25.62 -27.61 -15.92
CA VAL A 147 26.58 -26.74 -15.22
C VAL A 147 25.85 -25.57 -14.57
N GLY A 148 24.90 -24.96 -15.28
CA GLY A 148 24.04 -23.90 -14.73
C GLY A 148 23.23 -24.37 -13.51
N ALA A 149 22.62 -25.54 -13.57
CA ALA A 149 21.84 -26.10 -12.47
C ALA A 149 22.71 -26.37 -11.23
N LEU A 150 23.91 -26.92 -11.43
CA LEU A 150 24.87 -27.17 -10.36
C LEU A 150 25.38 -25.86 -9.74
N ALA A 151 25.74 -24.87 -10.56
CA ALA A 151 26.20 -23.57 -10.08
C ALA A 151 25.12 -22.85 -9.25
N LEU A 152 23.86 -22.88 -9.71
CA LEU A 152 22.73 -22.31 -8.97
C LEU A 152 22.46 -23.06 -7.66
N SER A 153 22.58 -24.39 -7.65
CA SER A 153 22.48 -25.22 -6.43
C SER A 153 23.56 -24.88 -5.41
N VAL A 154 24.82 -24.80 -5.83
CA VAL A 154 25.93 -24.44 -4.95
C VAL A 154 25.73 -23.04 -4.36
N ARG A 155 25.37 -22.07 -5.21
CA ARG A 155 25.08 -20.70 -4.76
C ARG A 155 23.92 -20.67 -3.77
N TRP A 156 22.83 -21.37 -4.05
CA TRP A 156 21.66 -21.43 -3.18
C TRP A 156 21.97 -22.09 -1.83
N LEU A 157 22.71 -23.21 -1.83
CA LEU A 157 23.15 -23.88 -0.60
C LEU A 157 24.05 -22.96 0.23
N HIS A 158 24.97 -22.24 -0.42
CA HIS A 158 25.83 -21.27 0.27
C HIS A 158 25.02 -20.12 0.89
N GLN A 159 24.12 -19.49 0.11
CA GLN A 159 23.28 -18.40 0.61
C GLN A 159 22.35 -18.86 1.73
N ARG A 160 21.80 -20.08 1.62
CA ARG A 160 20.99 -20.69 2.67
C ARG A 160 21.82 -20.97 3.93
N GLY A 161 23.06 -21.42 3.79
CA GLY A 161 23.98 -21.63 4.91
C GLY A 161 24.28 -20.33 5.65
N VAL A 162 24.61 -19.26 4.91
CA VAL A 162 24.82 -17.91 5.48
C VAL A 162 23.57 -17.42 6.21
N TYR A 163 22.39 -17.65 5.63
CA TYR A 163 21.13 -17.27 6.26
C TYR A 163 20.87 -18.01 7.57
N LEU A 164 21.10 -19.33 7.60
CA LEU A 164 20.93 -20.15 8.81
C LEU A 164 21.95 -19.81 9.91
N HIS A 165 23.11 -19.25 9.55
CA HIS A 165 24.18 -18.98 10.51
C HIS A 165 24.08 -17.59 11.17
N ASN A 166 23.47 -16.61 10.49
CA ASN A 166 23.46 -15.22 10.95
C ASN A 166 22.26 -14.84 11.85
N ASP A 167 21.45 -15.80 12.31
CA ASP A 167 20.22 -15.57 13.10
C ASP A 167 19.34 -14.41 12.59
N ILE A 168 19.34 -14.21 11.26
CA ILE A 168 18.54 -13.17 10.64
C ILE A 168 17.07 -13.55 10.84
N PRO A 169 16.20 -12.64 11.34
CA PRO A 169 14.80 -12.90 11.57
C PRO A 169 14.16 -13.59 10.36
N VAL A 170 13.39 -14.64 10.65
CA VAL A 170 12.95 -15.67 9.71
C VAL A 170 12.04 -15.13 8.58
N ASP A 171 11.51 -13.92 8.75
CA ASP A 171 10.37 -13.33 8.06
C ASP A 171 10.67 -12.75 6.66
N ASN A 172 11.88 -12.24 6.38
CA ASN A 172 12.07 -11.40 5.17
C ASN A 172 13.05 -11.89 4.08
N SER A 173 13.58 -13.13 4.11
CA SER A 173 14.64 -13.51 3.15
C SER A 173 14.41 -14.76 2.29
N GLY A 174 13.42 -15.61 2.61
CA GLY A 174 13.22 -16.87 1.90
C GLY A 174 13.01 -16.66 0.40
N THR A 175 12.23 -15.64 0.05
CA THR A 175 11.93 -15.25 -1.33
C THR A 175 13.16 -14.70 -2.05
N LEU A 176 14.10 -14.05 -1.34
CA LEU A 176 15.33 -13.53 -1.92
C LEU A 176 16.23 -14.63 -2.50
N LEU A 177 16.22 -15.81 -1.88
CA LEU A 177 16.97 -16.98 -2.32
C LEU A 177 16.42 -17.60 -3.61
N LEU A 178 15.19 -17.27 -4.00
CA LEU A 178 14.57 -17.81 -5.21
C LEU A 178 14.97 -17.05 -6.48
N TRP A 179 15.33 -15.77 -6.37
CA TRP A 179 15.66 -14.94 -7.54
C TRP A 179 16.81 -15.46 -8.39
N PRO A 180 17.94 -15.94 -7.82
CA PRO A 180 19.01 -16.52 -8.63
C PRO A 180 18.52 -17.69 -9.50
N TRP A 181 17.58 -18.50 -9.00
CA TRP A 181 16.99 -19.60 -9.76
C TRP A 181 16.12 -19.10 -10.91
N LEU A 182 15.25 -18.12 -10.64
CA LEU A 182 14.36 -17.56 -11.67
C LEU A 182 15.15 -16.85 -12.78
N TYR A 183 16.12 -16.00 -12.41
CA TYR A 183 16.95 -15.30 -13.40
C TYR A 183 17.92 -16.24 -14.11
N GLY A 184 18.51 -17.19 -13.39
CA GLY A 184 19.41 -18.18 -13.97
C GLY A 184 18.69 -19.05 -15.00
N TRP A 185 17.50 -19.54 -14.65
CA TRP A 185 16.64 -20.28 -15.59
C TRP A 185 16.28 -19.43 -16.81
N ALA A 186 15.76 -18.22 -16.62
CA ALA A 186 15.40 -17.32 -17.72
C ALA A 186 16.57 -16.98 -18.64
N SER A 187 17.77 -16.80 -18.07
CA SER A 187 18.99 -16.54 -18.84
C SER A 187 19.38 -17.74 -19.69
N LEU A 188 19.25 -18.95 -19.15
CA LEU A 188 19.64 -20.18 -19.84
C LEU A 188 18.65 -20.54 -20.96
N THR A 189 17.35 -20.32 -20.76
CA THR A 189 16.36 -20.50 -21.83
C THR A 189 16.52 -19.47 -22.95
N ALA A 190 16.82 -18.22 -22.59
CA ALA A 190 17.13 -17.18 -23.56
C ALA A 190 18.39 -17.51 -24.37
N LEU A 191 19.44 -18.00 -23.70
CA LEU A 191 20.68 -18.42 -24.34
C LEU A 191 20.49 -19.64 -25.25
N ASP A 192 19.71 -20.65 -24.81
CA ASP A 192 19.37 -21.83 -25.62
C ASP A 192 18.64 -21.43 -26.91
N ALA A 193 17.64 -20.54 -26.82
CA ALA A 193 16.95 -20.01 -27.99
C ALA A 193 17.92 -19.30 -28.96
N ALA A 194 18.81 -18.46 -28.44
CA ALA A 194 19.82 -17.79 -29.26
C ALA A 194 20.79 -18.76 -29.94
N ILE A 195 21.32 -19.77 -29.22
CA ILE A 195 22.24 -20.77 -29.76
C ILE A 195 21.56 -21.59 -30.86
N ARG A 196 20.31 -22.03 -30.66
CA ARG A 196 19.55 -22.75 -31.68
C ARG A 196 19.29 -21.89 -32.91
N GLY A 197 18.97 -20.61 -32.71
CA GLY A 197 18.74 -19.69 -33.81
C GLY A 197 19.99 -19.46 -34.66
N VAL A 198 21.15 -19.27 -34.02
CA VAL A 198 22.45 -19.18 -34.72
C VAL A 198 22.77 -20.49 -35.43
N GLY A 199 22.58 -21.62 -34.75
CA GLY A 199 22.80 -22.95 -35.34
C GLY A 199 21.97 -23.16 -36.61
N ALA A 200 20.70 -22.77 -36.59
CA ALA A 200 19.80 -22.86 -37.74
C ALA A 200 20.21 -21.96 -38.91
N CYS A 201 20.71 -20.74 -38.64
CA CYS A 201 21.24 -19.86 -39.67
C CYS A 201 22.53 -20.41 -40.32
N VAL A 202 23.39 -21.08 -39.55
CA VAL A 202 24.67 -21.61 -40.04
C VAL A 202 24.49 -22.94 -40.79
N SER A 203 23.55 -23.78 -40.38
CA SER A 203 23.28 -25.09 -41.01
C SER A 203 22.42 -24.92 -42.28
N HIS A 204 22.98 -24.25 -43.30
CA HIS A 204 22.29 -23.90 -44.54
C HIS A 204 21.72 -25.08 -45.36
N GLU A 205 22.22 -26.30 -45.16
CA GLU A 205 22.01 -27.39 -46.12
C GLU A 205 20.86 -28.38 -45.84
N ARG A 206 20.20 -28.35 -44.67
CA ARG A 206 19.39 -29.53 -44.28
C ARG A 206 18.02 -29.29 -43.65
N ILE A 207 17.64 -28.06 -43.31
CA ILE A 207 16.34 -27.84 -42.67
C ILE A 207 15.27 -27.82 -43.78
N ALA A 208 14.30 -28.75 -43.72
CA ALA A 208 13.18 -28.86 -44.68
C ALA A 208 12.19 -27.67 -44.64
N MET A 209 12.57 -26.58 -44.00
CA MET A 209 11.83 -25.33 -43.97
C MET A 209 12.24 -24.44 -45.13
N SER A 210 11.26 -23.77 -45.72
CA SER A 210 11.42 -22.85 -46.84
C SER A 210 12.30 -21.63 -46.53
N SER A 211 12.61 -21.37 -45.25
CA SER A 211 13.56 -20.33 -44.84
C SER A 211 14.21 -20.62 -43.47
N PRO A 212 15.40 -21.25 -43.44
CA PRO A 212 16.20 -21.43 -42.23
C PRO A 212 16.53 -20.11 -41.53
N PHE A 213 16.70 -19.03 -42.31
CA PHE A 213 16.94 -17.68 -41.80
C PHE A 213 15.76 -17.10 -41.05
N ALA A 214 14.53 -17.32 -41.52
CA ALA A 214 13.35 -16.84 -40.82
C ALA A 214 13.22 -17.52 -39.44
N PHE A 215 13.40 -18.84 -39.39
CA PHE A 215 13.38 -19.58 -38.13
C PHE A 215 14.51 -19.16 -37.19
N GLY A 216 15.74 -19.11 -37.71
CA GLY A 216 16.91 -18.71 -36.93
C GLY A 216 16.79 -17.29 -36.38
N GLY A 217 16.32 -16.35 -37.22
CA GLY A 217 16.05 -14.97 -36.83
C GLY A 217 14.99 -14.85 -35.73
N ILE A 218 13.90 -15.64 -35.80
CA ILE A 218 12.88 -15.65 -34.75
C ILE A 218 13.45 -16.17 -33.42
N GLN A 219 14.21 -17.27 -33.45
CA GLN A 219 14.80 -17.85 -32.24
C GLN A 219 15.84 -16.91 -31.58
N ILE A 220 16.66 -16.24 -32.40
CA ILE A 220 17.60 -15.22 -31.91
C ILE A 220 16.82 -14.06 -31.27
N THR A 221 15.81 -13.53 -31.97
CA THR A 221 14.99 -12.42 -31.46
C THR A 221 14.33 -12.80 -30.15
N GLN A 222 13.77 -14.00 -30.05
CA GLN A 222 13.17 -14.52 -28.83
C GLN A 222 14.19 -14.59 -27.69
N GLY A 223 15.39 -15.14 -27.94
CA GLY A 223 16.46 -15.20 -26.96
C GLY A 223 16.86 -13.82 -26.44
N VAL A 224 17.06 -12.86 -27.36
CA VAL A 224 17.41 -11.47 -26.99
C VAL A 224 16.31 -10.82 -26.18
N VAL A 225 15.05 -10.88 -26.63
CA VAL A 225 13.91 -10.27 -25.95
C VAL A 225 13.70 -10.85 -24.55
N SER A 226 13.84 -12.17 -24.38
CA SER A 226 13.76 -12.83 -23.07
C SER A 226 14.93 -12.47 -22.14
N LEU A 227 16.08 -12.07 -22.68
CA LEU A 227 17.26 -11.71 -21.90
C LEU A 227 17.25 -10.25 -21.42
N ILE A 228 16.63 -9.33 -22.18
CA ILE A 228 16.52 -7.89 -21.84
C ILE A 228 16.09 -7.67 -20.39
N PRO A 229 15.01 -8.32 -19.89
CA PRO A 229 14.60 -8.25 -18.49
C PRO A 229 15.69 -8.55 -17.46
N VAL A 230 16.39 -9.66 -17.68
CA VAL A 230 17.40 -10.15 -16.74
C VAL A 230 18.61 -9.23 -16.78
N LEU A 231 19.00 -8.78 -17.97
CA LEU A 231 20.06 -7.79 -18.13
C LEU A 231 19.72 -6.46 -17.49
N ALA A 232 18.47 -5.98 -17.59
CA ALA A 232 18.04 -4.76 -16.91
C ALA A 232 18.20 -4.90 -15.38
N VAL A 233 17.81 -6.04 -14.81
CA VAL A 233 17.98 -6.30 -13.37
C VAL A 233 19.46 -6.41 -12.98
N ILE A 234 20.30 -7.05 -13.81
CA ILE A 234 21.75 -7.20 -13.56
C ILE A 234 22.46 -5.83 -13.65
N VAL A 235 22.17 -5.05 -14.69
CA VAL A 235 22.85 -3.77 -14.98
C VAL A 235 22.41 -2.67 -14.02
N PHE A 236 21.11 -2.46 -13.85
CA PHE A 236 20.60 -1.39 -13.00
C PHE A 236 20.55 -1.79 -11.52
N GLY A 237 20.60 -3.09 -11.23
CA GLY A 237 20.40 -3.64 -9.90
C GLY A 237 18.92 -3.68 -9.54
N ARG A 238 18.47 -4.82 -9.00
CA ARG A 238 17.06 -5.07 -8.63
C ARG A 238 16.43 -3.92 -7.84
N LYS A 239 17.12 -3.39 -6.82
CA LYS A 239 16.60 -2.30 -5.97
C LYS A 239 16.27 -1.03 -6.75
N ARG A 240 17.06 -0.68 -7.78
CA ARG A 240 16.80 0.53 -8.59
C ARG A 240 15.64 0.32 -9.56
N VAL A 241 15.56 -0.85 -10.20
CA VAL A 241 14.45 -1.19 -11.09
C VAL A 241 13.14 -1.29 -10.30
N PHE A 242 13.19 -1.94 -9.13
CA PHE A 242 12.09 -1.97 -8.17
C PHE A 242 11.68 -0.56 -7.74
N GLY A 243 12.61 0.27 -7.24
CA GLY A 243 12.29 1.63 -6.81
C GLY A 243 11.75 2.53 -7.94
N PHE A 244 12.15 2.31 -9.19
CA PHE A 244 11.56 3.00 -10.34
C PHE A 244 10.10 2.59 -10.57
N MET A 245 9.81 1.28 -10.50
CA MET A 245 8.47 0.74 -10.75
C MET A 245 7.53 0.96 -9.56
N ALA A 246 8.01 0.76 -8.33
CA ALA A 246 7.31 1.08 -7.08
C ALA A 246 6.90 2.55 -7.07
N ARG A 247 7.78 3.50 -7.37
CA ARG A 247 7.41 4.92 -7.49
C ARG A 247 6.29 5.19 -8.50
N ARG A 248 6.13 4.37 -9.54
CA ARG A 248 5.04 4.49 -10.51
C ARG A 248 3.73 3.90 -9.96
N PHE A 249 3.79 2.74 -9.32
CA PHE A 249 2.63 2.10 -8.70
C PHE A 249 2.14 2.83 -7.45
N ASP A 250 3.06 3.29 -6.60
CA ASP A 250 2.77 4.08 -5.41
C ASP A 250 2.06 5.39 -5.79
N ARG A 251 2.50 6.07 -6.86
CA ARG A 251 1.82 7.28 -7.36
C ARG A 251 0.37 7.01 -7.80
N SER A 252 0.09 5.89 -8.46
CA SER A 252 -1.30 5.51 -8.78
C SER A 252 -2.07 5.15 -7.51
N ALA A 253 -1.45 4.38 -6.60
CA ALA A 253 -2.08 3.95 -5.35
C ALA A 253 -2.47 5.13 -4.46
N TYR A 254 -1.62 6.15 -4.26
CA TYR A 254 -1.97 7.32 -3.45
C TYR A 254 -3.12 8.15 -4.04
N THR A 255 -3.17 8.26 -5.37
CA THR A 255 -4.26 8.97 -6.04
C THR A 255 -5.56 8.19 -5.89
N GLU A 256 -5.50 6.86 -5.98
CA GLU A 256 -6.65 5.96 -5.80
C GLU A 256 -7.09 5.88 -4.34
N ASP A 257 -6.17 5.76 -3.38
CA ASP A 257 -6.41 5.73 -1.93
C ASP A 257 -6.98 7.06 -1.44
N GLY A 258 -6.42 8.18 -1.88
CA GLY A 258 -6.95 9.51 -1.57
C GLY A 258 -8.35 9.72 -2.15
N ALA A 259 -8.58 9.32 -3.40
CA ALA A 259 -9.91 9.38 -4.02
C ALA A 259 -10.90 8.42 -3.34
N PHE A 260 -10.45 7.24 -2.92
CA PHE A 260 -11.24 6.27 -2.18
C PHE A 260 -11.64 6.82 -0.81
N LEU A 261 -10.69 7.37 -0.05
CA LEU A 261 -10.95 8.02 1.23
C LEU A 261 -11.91 9.20 1.09
N ALA A 262 -11.71 10.06 0.09
CA ALA A 262 -12.62 11.16 -0.18
C ALA A 262 -14.05 10.65 -0.47
N ARG A 263 -14.18 9.60 -1.29
CA ARG A 263 -15.48 8.96 -1.54
C ARG A 263 -16.08 8.37 -0.27
N MET A 264 -15.29 7.72 0.56
CA MET A 264 -15.76 7.12 1.81
C MET A 264 -16.17 8.17 2.85
N CYS A 265 -15.45 9.29 2.94
CA CYS A 265 -15.85 10.43 3.77
C CYS A 265 -17.22 10.98 3.33
N VAL A 266 -17.47 11.04 2.02
CA VAL A 266 -18.75 11.50 1.45
C VAL A 266 -19.86 10.46 1.54
N ALA A 267 -19.55 9.17 1.40
CA ALA A 267 -20.51 8.09 1.21
C ALA A 267 -21.09 7.48 2.49
N GLY A 268 -20.84 8.07 3.67
CA GLY A 268 -21.44 7.63 4.93
C GLY A 268 -22.97 7.57 4.83
N LYS A 269 -23.51 6.41 4.48
CA LYS A 269 -24.95 6.15 4.39
C LYS A 269 -25.41 5.70 5.76
N LEU A 270 -26.40 6.41 6.29
CA LEU A 270 -27.11 5.95 7.46
C LEU A 270 -28.09 4.86 7.04
N LEU A 271 -28.06 3.73 7.75
CA LEU A 271 -28.92 2.58 7.46
C LEU A 271 -29.93 2.39 8.59
N PRO A 272 -31.19 2.03 8.30
CA PRO A 272 -32.13 1.58 9.31
C PRO A 272 -31.55 0.44 10.17
N GLY A 273 -31.78 0.52 11.48
CA GLY A 273 -31.26 -0.41 12.48
C GLY A 273 -29.91 -0.01 13.09
N GLU A 274 -29.20 0.95 12.51
CA GLU A 274 -27.93 1.40 13.06
C GLU A 274 -28.10 2.30 14.30
N PRO A 275 -27.13 2.28 15.23
CA PRO A 275 -27.12 3.22 16.34
C PRO A 275 -26.78 4.64 15.87
N TYR A 276 -27.44 5.62 16.46
CA TYR A 276 -27.19 7.05 16.23
C TYR A 276 -27.17 7.79 17.56
N TRP A 277 -26.21 8.68 17.79
CA TRP A 277 -26.09 9.43 19.04
C TRP A 277 -26.63 10.84 18.84
N LEU A 278 -27.54 11.26 19.70
CA LEU A 278 -28.13 12.59 19.72
C LEU A 278 -27.49 13.39 20.84
N LYS A 279 -27.03 14.61 20.56
CA LYS A 279 -26.56 15.52 21.59
C LYS A 279 -27.76 15.97 22.42
N CYS A 280 -27.68 15.87 23.74
CA CYS A 280 -28.83 16.12 24.61
C CYS A 280 -29.34 17.56 24.53
N GLY A 281 -28.46 18.55 24.33
CA GLY A 281 -28.86 19.95 24.13
C GLY A 281 -29.85 20.12 22.98
N ASP A 282 -29.48 19.63 21.79
CA ASP A 282 -30.31 19.69 20.58
C ASP A 282 -31.61 18.89 20.75
N LEU A 283 -31.52 17.73 21.41
CA LEU A 283 -32.68 16.89 21.69
C LEU A 283 -33.65 17.58 22.66
N ILE A 284 -33.15 18.23 23.72
CA ILE A 284 -33.97 18.95 24.69
C ILE A 284 -34.73 20.09 24.02
N GLU A 285 -34.07 20.89 23.18
CA GLU A 285 -34.75 21.95 22.40
C GLU A 285 -35.86 21.37 21.53
N HIS A 286 -35.58 20.27 20.81
CA HIS A 286 -36.56 19.60 19.97
C HIS A 286 -37.75 19.01 20.75
N LEU A 287 -37.48 18.39 21.91
CA LEU A 287 -38.52 17.81 22.77
C LEU A 287 -39.41 18.90 23.38
N MET A 288 -38.81 20.01 23.84
CA MET A 288 -39.55 21.16 24.36
C MET A 288 -40.47 21.75 23.27
N PHE A 289 -39.96 21.93 22.05
CA PHE A 289 -40.76 22.44 20.94
C PHE A 289 -41.90 21.48 20.55
N SER A 290 -41.68 20.18 20.68
CA SER A 290 -42.66 19.14 20.33
C SER A 290 -43.63 18.77 21.46
N GLY A 291 -43.48 19.36 22.66
CA GLY A 291 -44.29 19.04 23.84
C GLY A 291 -44.11 17.61 24.35
N LEU A 292 -42.96 16.99 24.10
CA LEU A 292 -42.65 15.62 24.49
C LEU A 292 -41.96 15.58 25.88
N PRO A 293 -42.17 14.53 26.69
CA PRO A 293 -41.60 14.46 28.03
C PRO A 293 -40.07 14.34 27.97
N ILE A 294 -39.40 15.15 28.80
CA ILE A 294 -37.96 15.07 29.02
C ILE A 294 -37.73 14.21 30.28
N THR A 295 -36.98 13.12 30.14
CA THR A 295 -36.62 12.25 31.27
C THR A 295 -35.29 12.68 31.89
N ASP A 296 -35.07 12.31 33.15
CA ASP A 296 -33.83 12.65 33.89
C ASP A 296 -32.57 12.10 33.18
N ASP A 297 -32.67 10.95 32.50
CA ASP A 297 -31.59 10.39 31.70
C ASP A 297 -31.14 11.33 30.55
N ILE A 298 -32.09 12.09 29.97
CA ILE A 298 -31.82 13.07 28.90
C ILE A 298 -31.11 14.30 29.47
N LEU A 299 -31.50 14.73 30.67
CA LEU A 299 -30.92 15.91 31.32
C LEU A 299 -29.51 15.66 31.85
N THR A 300 -29.19 14.43 32.22
CA THR A 300 -27.91 14.07 32.85
C THR A 300 -26.86 13.56 31.87
N SER A 301 -27.26 13.07 30.70
CA SER A 301 -26.34 12.59 29.67
C SER A 301 -25.93 13.71 28.73
N GLU A 302 -24.70 13.69 28.22
CA GLU A 302 -24.29 14.57 27.12
C GLU A 302 -24.80 14.07 25.76
N TRP A 303 -24.86 12.74 25.62
CA TRP A 303 -25.27 12.03 24.41
C TRP A 303 -26.28 10.93 24.73
N ILE A 304 -27.30 10.79 23.89
CA ILE A 304 -28.26 9.68 23.95
C ILE A 304 -28.15 8.82 22.71
N ARG A 305 -28.02 7.51 22.93
CA ARG A 305 -28.04 6.52 21.88
C ARG A 305 -29.48 6.18 21.49
N GLY A 306 -29.81 6.41 20.23
CA GLY A 306 -31.01 5.91 19.57
C GLY A 306 -30.70 4.92 18.45
N THR A 307 -31.76 4.41 17.82
CA THR A 307 -31.68 3.51 16.66
C THR A 307 -32.43 4.13 15.49
N ILE A 308 -31.76 4.23 14.34
CA ILE A 308 -32.35 4.74 13.11
C ILE A 308 -33.49 3.81 12.68
N GLN A 309 -34.71 4.30 12.59
CA GLN A 309 -35.88 3.50 12.18
C GLN A 309 -36.08 3.53 10.67
N SER A 310 -35.99 4.72 10.09
CA SER A 310 -36.26 4.96 8.69
C SER A 310 -35.31 6.04 8.18
N VAL A 311 -34.92 5.93 6.90
CA VAL A 311 -34.12 6.94 6.20
C VAL A 311 -34.87 7.26 4.91
N ASN A 312 -35.41 8.47 4.84
CA ASN A 312 -36.04 9.02 3.66
C ASN A 312 -35.02 9.87 2.90
N VAL A 313 -34.36 9.24 1.93
CA VAL A 313 -33.34 9.87 1.07
C VAL A 313 -33.92 11.00 0.22
N ASP A 314 -35.21 10.94 -0.11
CA ASP A 314 -35.87 11.94 -0.96
C ASP A 314 -36.13 13.24 -0.23
N MET A 315 -36.45 13.16 1.06
CA MET A 315 -36.72 14.31 1.92
C MET A 315 -35.53 14.73 2.77
N ASN A 316 -34.38 14.07 2.63
CA ASN A 316 -33.25 14.22 3.53
C ASN A 316 -33.65 14.08 4.99
N LYS A 317 -34.54 13.15 5.33
CA LYS A 317 -35.00 12.95 6.70
C LYS A 317 -34.68 11.56 7.18
N PHE A 318 -34.41 11.43 8.46
CA PHE A 318 -34.31 10.14 9.12
C PHE A 318 -34.99 10.20 10.48
N GLU A 319 -35.51 9.07 10.91
CA GLU A 319 -36.15 8.95 12.20
C GLU A 319 -35.24 8.17 13.13
N VAL A 320 -34.97 8.74 14.30
CA VAL A 320 -34.23 8.07 15.36
C VAL A 320 -35.21 7.74 16.48
N LYS A 321 -35.29 6.45 16.80
CA LYS A 321 -36.03 5.98 17.97
C LYS A 321 -35.08 5.93 19.15
N ILE A 322 -35.34 6.78 20.13
CA ILE A 322 -34.80 6.65 21.49
C ILE A 322 -35.81 5.88 22.35
N PRO A 323 -35.43 5.32 23.52
CA PRO A 323 -36.32 4.47 24.31
C PRO A 323 -37.70 5.07 24.61
N THR A 324 -37.77 6.39 24.76
CA THR A 324 -38.97 7.13 25.16
C THR A 324 -39.71 7.79 24.01
N VAL A 325 -39.06 8.05 22.87
CA VAL A 325 -39.67 8.80 21.76
C VAL A 325 -39.03 8.48 20.41
N THR A 326 -39.82 8.65 19.34
CA THR A 326 -39.29 8.71 17.98
C THR A 326 -39.28 10.16 17.54
N THR A 327 -38.12 10.66 17.14
CA THR A 327 -37.96 12.02 16.62
C THR A 327 -37.40 11.96 15.20
N SER A 328 -37.84 12.89 14.35
CA SER A 328 -37.40 13.02 12.96
C SER A 328 -36.39 14.15 12.87
N PHE A 329 -35.25 13.84 12.26
CA PHE A 329 -34.20 14.80 11.97
C PHE A 329 -34.08 14.99 10.46
N GLU A 330 -33.80 16.21 10.04
CA GLU A 330 -33.51 16.55 8.65
C GLU A 330 -31.99 16.66 8.48
N PHE A 331 -31.43 15.87 7.57
CA PHE A 331 -30.11 16.10 7.03
C PHE A 331 -30.14 17.37 6.17
N GLN A 332 -29.14 18.23 6.31
CA GLN A 332 -28.87 19.25 5.30
C GLN A 332 -28.17 18.67 4.04
N MET A 333 -28.41 17.42 3.68
CA MET A 333 -27.77 16.79 2.52
C MET A 333 -28.56 17.05 1.25
N SER A 334 -28.22 18.05 0.44
CA SER A 334 -28.82 18.11 -0.90
C SER A 334 -28.43 16.87 -1.72
N LYS A 335 -29.43 16.22 -2.33
CA LYS A 335 -29.28 15.08 -3.25
C LYS A 335 -28.33 15.34 -4.42
N SER A 336 -28.04 16.61 -4.75
CA SER A 336 -27.13 16.98 -5.85
C SER A 336 -25.67 17.13 -5.44
N ASP A 337 -25.35 17.03 -4.16
CA ASP A 337 -24.09 17.56 -3.68
C ASP A 337 -23.05 16.45 -3.66
N GLY A 338 -22.54 16.13 -4.84
CA GLY A 338 -21.22 15.50 -4.97
C GLY A 338 -20.15 16.36 -4.29
N LEU A 339 -18.90 15.91 -4.33
CA LEU A 339 -17.77 16.65 -3.75
C LEU A 339 -17.77 18.13 -4.17
N GLU A 340 -18.15 18.44 -5.41
CA GLU A 340 -18.31 19.82 -5.90
C GLU A 340 -19.38 20.63 -5.16
N GLY A 341 -20.54 20.05 -4.86
CA GLY A 341 -21.59 20.71 -4.08
C GLY A 341 -21.13 20.98 -2.65
N LEU A 342 -20.45 20.01 -2.05
CA LEU A 342 -19.89 20.14 -0.70
C LEU A 342 -18.82 21.23 -0.64
N LEU A 343 -17.92 21.27 -1.62
CA LEU A 343 -16.91 22.32 -1.81
C LEU A 343 -17.52 23.69 -2.15
N SER A 344 -18.66 23.72 -2.84
CA SER A 344 -19.34 24.98 -3.17
C SER A 344 -20.04 25.61 -1.96
N ARG A 345 -20.59 24.78 -1.05
CA ARG A 345 -21.21 25.23 0.21
C ARG A 345 -20.15 25.61 1.23
N HIS A 346 -19.12 24.79 1.33
CA HIS A 346 -18.00 25.02 2.22
C HIS A 346 -16.94 25.76 1.43
N THR A 347 -17.11 27.08 1.28
CA THR A 347 -15.99 27.92 0.86
C THR A 347 -14.84 27.61 1.82
N ILE A 348 -13.81 26.92 1.34
CA ILE A 348 -12.64 26.57 2.17
C ILE A 348 -12.17 27.87 2.82
N ARG A 349 -12.01 27.87 4.14
CA ARG A 349 -11.61 29.06 4.89
C ARG A 349 -10.21 28.91 5.41
N CYS A 350 -9.56 30.04 5.69
CA CYS A 350 -8.33 30.07 6.45
C CYS A 350 -8.37 31.23 7.45
N VAL A 351 -7.57 31.13 8.50
CA VAL A 351 -7.37 32.18 9.48
C VAL A 351 -5.92 32.66 9.41
N GLU A 352 -5.73 33.98 9.38
CA GLU A 352 -4.41 34.58 9.39
C GLU A 352 -3.88 34.62 10.83
N TRP A 353 -2.57 34.40 11.01
CA TRP A 353 -1.94 34.47 12.34
C TRP A 353 -2.29 35.74 13.12
N ARG A 354 -2.38 36.90 12.44
CA ARG A 354 -2.68 38.20 13.06
C ARG A 354 -4.07 38.29 13.67
N SER A 355 -5.01 37.47 13.18
CA SER A 355 -6.39 37.41 13.68
C SER A 355 -6.53 36.47 14.87
N LEU A 356 -5.51 35.65 15.14
CA LEU A 356 -5.50 34.74 16.28
C LEU A 356 -5.02 35.47 17.53
N SER A 357 -5.65 35.17 18.66
CA SER A 357 -5.20 35.55 19.99
C SER A 357 -5.09 34.31 20.87
N PHE A 358 -4.35 34.42 21.97
CA PHE A 358 -4.20 33.33 22.92
C PHE A 358 -5.56 32.92 23.50
N GLU A 359 -6.38 33.89 23.86
CA GLU A 359 -7.73 33.70 24.42
C GLU A 359 -8.61 32.89 23.47
N ASN A 360 -8.51 33.17 22.16
CA ASN A 360 -9.26 32.44 21.13
C ASN A 360 -8.81 30.99 20.97
N ILE A 361 -7.56 30.65 21.31
CA ILE A 361 -7.05 29.28 21.27
C ILE A 361 -7.40 28.53 22.56
N VAL A 362 -7.38 29.22 23.70
CA VAL A 362 -7.66 28.64 25.03
C VAL A 362 -9.15 28.39 25.26
N SER A 363 -10.02 29.26 24.74
CA SER A 363 -11.45 29.19 25.08
C SER A 363 -12.04 27.83 24.69
N TYR A 364 -12.37 27.01 25.68
CA TYR A 364 -13.07 25.75 25.49
C TYR A 364 -14.57 25.99 25.61
N GLU A 365 -15.10 27.07 25.02
CA GLU A 365 -16.55 27.31 25.07
C GLU A 365 -17.24 26.37 24.08
N PRO A 366 -17.94 25.32 24.54
CA PRO A 366 -18.62 24.38 23.67
C PRO A 366 -19.96 24.96 23.16
N ASP A 367 -20.42 26.05 23.79
CA ASP A 367 -21.81 26.49 23.78
C ASP A 367 -21.91 27.97 23.37
N GLY A 368 -21.93 28.24 22.07
CA GLY A 368 -22.69 29.36 21.52
C GLY A 368 -21.97 30.67 21.12
N SER A 369 -20.68 30.88 21.46
CA SER A 369 -19.91 32.02 20.90
C SER A 369 -19.10 31.65 19.65
N SER A 370 -19.34 30.46 19.08
CA SER A 370 -18.63 29.92 17.91
C SER A 370 -18.63 30.85 16.70
N GLU A 371 -19.67 31.66 16.55
CA GLU A 371 -19.78 32.66 15.50
C GLU A 371 -18.62 33.66 15.56
N GLY A 372 -18.17 34.04 16.76
CA GLY A 372 -17.03 34.94 16.96
C GLY A 372 -15.73 34.34 16.44
N CYS A 373 -15.46 33.06 16.71
CA CYS A 373 -14.25 32.39 16.21
C CYS A 373 -14.31 32.18 14.69
N TYR A 374 -15.48 31.82 14.16
CA TYR A 374 -15.67 31.62 12.72
C TYR A 374 -15.48 32.92 11.92
N GLN A 375 -15.89 34.07 12.48
CA GLN A 375 -15.69 35.39 11.87
C GLN A 375 -14.21 35.81 11.76
N LEU A 376 -13.31 35.20 12.53
CA LEU A 376 -11.87 35.48 12.44
C LEU A 376 -11.23 34.83 11.22
N SER A 377 -11.82 33.76 10.68
CA SER A 377 -11.38 33.19 9.41
C SER A 377 -12.03 33.92 8.23
N ARG A 378 -11.47 33.74 7.04
CA ARG A 378 -12.02 34.27 5.78
C ARG A 378 -12.08 33.17 4.73
N PRO A 379 -12.98 33.27 3.73
CA PRO A 379 -12.93 32.41 2.55
C PRO A 379 -11.56 32.48 1.87
N LEU A 380 -11.13 31.37 1.29
CA LEU A 380 -9.93 31.25 0.49
C LEU A 380 -10.13 31.97 -0.85
N THR A 381 -9.16 32.79 -1.23
CA THR A 381 -9.20 33.51 -2.52
C THR A 381 -8.89 32.55 -3.67
N GLN A 382 -9.41 32.80 -4.88
CA GLN A 382 -9.10 31.97 -6.03
C GLN A 382 -7.58 31.94 -6.30
N GLY A 383 -6.99 30.74 -6.31
CA GLY A 383 -5.56 30.52 -6.52
C GLY A 383 -4.69 30.75 -5.27
N GLU A 384 -5.29 31.02 -4.12
CA GLU A 384 -4.61 31.05 -2.84
C GLU A 384 -4.48 29.64 -2.26
N ASP A 385 -3.31 29.32 -1.72
CA ASP A 385 -3.08 28.09 -0.94
C ASP A 385 -2.98 28.43 0.56
N ILE A 386 -3.45 27.53 1.42
CA ILE A 386 -3.30 27.68 2.88
C ILE A 386 -1.89 27.21 3.27
N ASP A 387 -1.19 27.91 4.16
CA ASP A 387 0.19 27.51 4.51
C ASP A 387 0.24 26.24 5.36
N PHE A 388 -0.65 26.12 6.34
CA PHE A 388 -0.65 25.02 7.30
C PHE A 388 -2.05 24.50 7.63
N PHE A 389 -2.24 23.19 7.49
CA PHE A 389 -3.31 22.45 8.16
C PHE A 389 -2.86 22.12 9.59
N VAL A 390 -3.60 22.51 10.62
CA VAL A 390 -3.20 22.26 12.01
C VAL A 390 -3.96 21.07 12.59
N SER A 391 -3.25 19.97 12.81
CA SER A 391 -3.79 18.81 13.53
C SER A 391 -3.31 18.83 14.98
N HIS A 392 -4.24 18.81 15.92
CA HIS A 392 -3.95 18.92 17.34
C HIS A 392 -5.07 18.32 18.20
N SER A 393 -4.76 17.97 19.46
CA SER A 393 -5.78 17.62 20.45
C SER A 393 -6.25 18.85 21.21
N TRP A 394 -7.56 19.00 21.35
CA TRP A 394 -8.17 20.01 22.20
C TRP A 394 -7.88 19.80 23.70
N ARG A 395 -7.57 18.57 24.11
CA ARG A 395 -7.26 18.21 25.51
C ARG A 395 -5.82 18.52 25.93
N ASP A 396 -4.94 18.81 24.98
CA ASP A 396 -3.54 19.18 25.28
C ASP A 396 -3.44 20.65 25.72
N ASP A 397 -2.35 20.97 26.43
CA ASP A 397 -2.10 22.29 27.03
C ASP A 397 -2.21 23.44 25.99
N PRO A 398 -3.14 24.38 26.17
CA PRO A 398 -3.33 25.48 25.23
C PRO A 398 -2.15 26.47 25.20
N ASN A 399 -1.40 26.64 26.29
CA ASN A 399 -0.20 27.49 26.32
C ASN A 399 0.87 26.93 25.39
N LYS A 400 1.16 25.64 25.51
CA LYS A 400 2.15 24.95 24.66
C LYS A 400 1.75 24.98 23.19
N LYS A 401 0.45 24.81 22.89
CA LYS A 401 -0.07 24.97 21.51
C LYS A 401 0.18 26.38 20.98
N TRP A 402 -0.13 27.41 21.77
CA TRP A 402 0.08 28.80 21.38
C TRP A 402 1.54 29.14 21.15
N GLU A 403 2.44 28.73 22.06
CA GLU A 403 3.89 28.89 21.91
C GLU A 403 4.40 28.27 20.60
N CYS A 404 3.94 27.05 20.28
CA CYS A 404 4.31 26.37 19.04
C CYS A 404 3.80 27.10 17.79
N LEU A 405 2.56 27.58 17.80
CA LEU A 405 2.00 28.36 16.70
C LEU A 405 2.74 29.70 16.53
N GLN A 406 3.08 30.39 17.62
CA GLN A 406 3.83 31.63 17.60
C GLN A 406 5.25 31.43 17.07
N SER A 407 5.93 30.37 17.51
CA SER A 407 7.24 29.97 16.99
C SER A 407 7.16 29.68 15.48
N CYS A 408 6.18 28.87 15.05
CA CYS A 408 5.95 28.57 13.64
C CYS A 408 5.69 29.84 12.80
N ALA A 409 4.86 30.76 13.29
CA ALA A 409 4.55 32.02 12.63
C ALA A 409 5.75 32.95 12.53
N THR A 410 6.56 33.03 13.58
CA THR A 410 7.81 33.83 13.61
C THR A 410 8.81 33.31 12.58
N ASP A 411 9.02 31.99 12.57
CA ASP A 411 9.88 31.32 11.59
C ASP A 411 9.40 31.52 10.15
N PHE A 412 8.10 31.43 9.95
CA PHE A 412 7.48 31.65 8.65
C PHE A 412 7.65 33.11 8.19
N MET A 413 7.40 34.08 9.06
CA MET A 413 7.59 35.51 8.80
C MET A 413 9.05 35.82 8.43
N LYS A 414 10.03 35.23 9.14
CA LYS A 414 11.45 35.39 8.83
C LYS A 414 11.79 34.95 7.41
N ARG A 415 11.24 33.81 6.97
CA ARG A 415 11.54 33.17 5.67
C ARG A 415 10.72 33.72 4.50
N ARG A 416 9.45 34.04 4.73
CA ARG A 416 8.46 34.40 3.68
C ARG A 416 8.07 35.87 3.68
N LYS A 417 8.48 36.65 4.69
CA LYS A 417 8.17 38.09 4.83
C LYS A 417 6.67 38.41 4.86
N ARG A 418 5.85 37.43 5.23
CA ARG A 418 4.42 37.57 5.53
C ARG A 418 4.05 36.60 6.66
N TYR A 419 2.92 36.84 7.31
CA TYR A 419 2.38 35.89 8.27
C TYR A 419 1.77 34.67 7.57
N PRO A 420 1.79 33.49 8.22
CA PRO A 420 1.15 32.31 7.66
C PRO A 420 -0.38 32.37 7.78
N THR A 421 -1.05 31.66 6.87
CA THR A 421 -2.45 31.27 6.98
C THR A 421 -2.55 29.86 7.57
N PHE A 422 -3.54 29.64 8.42
CA PHE A 422 -3.81 28.35 9.02
C PHE A 422 -5.22 27.87 8.64
N TRP A 423 -5.36 26.56 8.47
CA TRP A 423 -6.63 25.88 8.61
C TRP A 423 -6.66 25.22 9.99
N ILE A 424 -7.56 25.69 10.84
CA ILE A 424 -7.80 25.18 12.19
C ILE A 424 -9.31 24.98 12.30
N ASP A 425 -9.72 23.76 12.63
CA ASP A 425 -11.11 23.32 12.79
C ASP A 425 -11.99 24.36 13.50
N LYS A 426 -11.58 24.86 14.67
CA LYS A 426 -12.35 25.85 15.47
C LYS A 426 -12.69 27.14 14.73
N PHE A 427 -11.80 27.60 13.84
CA PHE A 427 -11.97 28.89 13.16
C PHE A 427 -12.52 28.72 11.74
N CYS A 428 -12.20 27.60 11.09
CA CYS A 428 -12.51 27.38 9.68
C CYS A 428 -13.80 26.58 9.48
N LEU A 429 -14.29 25.92 10.53
CA LEU A 429 -15.59 25.25 10.56
C LEU A 429 -16.56 26.06 11.41
N ARG A 430 -17.81 26.13 10.96
CA ARG A 430 -18.90 26.77 11.69
C ARG A 430 -19.33 25.80 12.79
N GLN A 431 -18.73 25.95 13.98
CA GLN A 431 -19.02 25.06 15.10
C GLN A 431 -20.51 25.17 15.47
N GLY A 432 -21.21 24.05 15.47
CA GLY A 432 -22.67 23.98 15.63
C GLY A 432 -23.40 23.54 14.37
N GLU A 433 -22.79 23.68 13.18
CA GLU A 433 -23.20 22.94 12.00
C GLU A 433 -22.62 21.52 12.04
N HIS A 434 -23.37 20.53 11.54
CA HIS A 434 -23.15 19.10 11.78
C HIS A 434 -21.67 18.67 11.59
N ALA A 435 -21.04 18.13 12.63
CA ALA A 435 -19.63 17.71 12.63
C ALA A 435 -19.27 16.74 11.47
N SER A 436 -20.24 15.92 11.04
CA SER A 436 -20.11 15.04 9.88
C SER A 436 -19.73 15.75 8.56
N ASP A 437 -20.10 17.02 8.38
CA ASP A 437 -19.74 17.77 7.18
C ASP A 437 -18.27 18.21 7.19
N ALA A 438 -17.70 18.44 8.39
CA ALA A 438 -16.26 18.63 8.54
C ALA A 438 -15.48 17.39 8.10
N LEU A 439 -15.96 16.19 8.44
CA LEU A 439 -15.32 14.94 8.06
C LEU A 439 -15.38 14.73 6.54
N ARG A 440 -16.50 15.08 5.90
CA ARG A 440 -16.66 15.03 4.43
C ARG A 440 -15.70 15.94 3.70
N GLY A 441 -15.51 17.15 4.23
CA GLY A 441 -14.59 18.14 3.68
C GLY A 441 -13.11 17.89 4.03
N LEU A 442 -12.81 16.98 4.97
CA LEU A 442 -11.47 16.81 5.53
C LEU A 442 -10.39 16.59 4.46
N CYS A 443 -10.67 15.74 3.48
CA CYS A 443 -9.74 15.50 2.37
C CYS A 443 -9.44 16.78 1.59
N ALA A 444 -10.45 17.63 1.36
CA ALA A 444 -10.27 18.90 0.68
C ALA A 444 -9.51 19.92 1.52
N TYR A 445 -9.83 20.01 2.81
CA TYR A 445 -9.15 20.92 3.74
C TYR A 445 -7.65 20.60 3.83
N VAL A 446 -7.30 19.32 3.96
CA VAL A 446 -5.92 18.86 4.03
C VAL A 446 -5.18 19.10 2.70
N THR A 447 -5.83 18.84 1.56
CA THR A 447 -5.19 19.02 0.24
C THR A 447 -5.03 20.48 -0.17
N ALA A 448 -5.89 21.38 0.32
CA ALA A 448 -5.77 22.82 0.14
C ALA A 448 -4.63 23.47 0.95
N CYS A 449 -4.03 22.72 1.88
CA CYS A 449 -2.94 23.20 2.72
C CYS A 449 -1.57 22.73 2.21
N ASN A 450 -0.61 23.65 2.12
CA ASN A 450 0.76 23.38 1.69
C ASN A 450 1.52 22.43 2.63
N ARG A 451 1.28 22.53 3.93
CA ARG A 451 1.95 21.75 4.98
C ARG A 451 0.97 21.30 6.05
N THR A 452 1.35 20.28 6.81
CA THR A 452 0.60 19.83 7.99
C THR A 452 1.42 20.18 9.22
N LEU A 453 0.85 20.95 10.15
CA LEU A 453 1.41 21.25 11.45
C LEU A 453 0.80 20.29 12.47
N MET A 454 1.59 19.34 12.96
CA MET A 454 1.16 18.37 13.97
C MET A 454 1.62 18.85 15.35
N LEU A 455 0.67 19.31 16.17
CA LEU A 455 0.91 19.70 17.55
C LEU A 455 0.66 18.46 18.43
N CYS A 456 1.72 17.71 18.71
CA CYS A 456 1.62 16.39 19.34
C CYS A 456 1.85 16.51 20.85
N GLY A 457 0.77 16.53 21.63
CA GLY A 457 0.84 16.43 23.08
C GLY A 457 0.39 15.06 23.63
N PRO A 458 0.35 14.92 24.97
CA PRO A 458 0.12 13.63 25.63
C PRO A 458 -1.18 12.95 25.24
N THR A 459 -2.23 13.71 24.89
CA THR A 459 -3.54 13.14 24.55
C THR A 459 -3.73 12.90 23.05
N TYR A 460 -2.83 13.38 22.19
CA TYR A 460 -2.98 13.33 20.73
C TYR A 460 -3.30 11.92 20.20
N HIS A 461 -2.55 10.90 20.66
CA HIS A 461 -2.69 9.52 20.22
C HIS A 461 -4.02 8.85 20.64
N THR A 462 -4.73 9.39 21.62
CA THR A 462 -6.04 8.87 22.08
C THR A 462 -7.23 9.51 21.36
N ARG A 463 -6.98 10.56 20.56
CA ARG A 463 -8.00 11.28 19.79
C ARG A 463 -8.06 10.73 18.38
N LEU A 464 -9.08 9.94 18.09
CA LEU A 464 -9.24 9.28 16.79
C LEU A 464 -9.27 10.31 15.64
N TRP A 465 -9.97 11.42 15.82
CA TRP A 465 -10.03 12.50 14.84
C TRP A 465 -8.64 13.01 14.45
N CYS A 466 -7.79 13.34 15.43
CA CYS A 466 -6.44 13.88 15.20
C CYS A 466 -5.56 12.89 14.42
N VAL A 467 -5.59 11.60 14.80
CA VAL A 467 -4.82 10.56 14.11
C VAL A 467 -5.37 10.30 12.71
N PHE A 468 -6.69 10.41 12.53
CA PHE A 468 -7.31 10.28 11.22
C PHE A 468 -6.92 11.43 10.28
N GLU A 469 -6.83 12.67 10.76
CA GLU A 469 -6.31 13.80 9.97
C GLU A 469 -4.88 13.54 9.47
N LEU A 470 -4.03 12.98 10.34
CA LEU A 470 -2.66 12.60 9.99
C LEU A 470 -2.65 11.54 8.89
N PHE A 471 -3.51 10.53 9.02
CA PHE A 471 -3.65 9.46 8.04
C PHE A 471 -4.15 9.99 6.68
N VAL A 472 -5.17 10.85 6.69
CA VAL A 472 -5.70 11.52 5.48
C VAL A 472 -4.59 12.34 4.81
N SER A 473 -3.81 13.11 5.59
CA SER A 473 -2.65 13.86 5.08
C SER A 473 -1.63 12.98 4.39
N ALA A 474 -1.37 11.78 4.93
CA ALA A 474 -0.45 10.80 4.37
C ALA A 474 -1.03 9.96 3.22
N ALA A 475 -2.34 10.02 2.96
CA ALA A 475 -2.97 9.22 1.91
C ALA A 475 -2.79 9.85 0.52
N PHE A 476 -2.73 11.18 0.42
CA PHE A 476 -2.65 11.90 -0.85
C PHE A 476 -1.22 12.07 -1.40
N GLN A 477 -0.22 11.48 -0.74
CA GLN A 477 1.18 11.82 -0.97
C GLN A 477 2.08 10.60 -0.76
N SER A 478 3.22 10.58 -1.45
CA SER A 478 4.26 9.60 -1.11
C SER A 478 4.82 9.85 0.28
N GLU A 479 5.28 8.79 0.95
CA GLU A 479 5.86 8.88 2.31
C GLU A 479 6.96 9.96 2.39
N SER A 480 7.83 10.04 1.38
CA SER A 480 8.89 11.04 1.32
C SER A 480 8.39 12.48 1.14
N GLU A 481 7.32 12.71 0.38
CA GLU A 481 6.74 14.03 0.20
C GLU A 481 5.97 14.46 1.44
N TRP A 482 5.23 13.52 2.02
CA TRP A 482 4.49 13.71 3.26
C TRP A 482 5.42 14.10 4.42
N LEU A 483 6.53 13.38 4.62
CA LEU A 483 7.55 13.72 5.61
C LEU A 483 8.15 15.12 5.41
N ARG A 484 8.21 15.62 4.17
CA ARG A 484 8.66 16.99 3.87
C ARG A 484 7.60 18.04 4.13
N ARG A 485 6.31 17.67 4.05
CA ARG A 485 5.17 18.57 4.25
C ARG A 485 4.73 18.66 5.70
N ILE A 486 4.92 17.60 6.48
CA ILE A 486 4.61 17.62 7.91
C ILE A 486 5.69 18.35 8.72
N LYS A 487 5.24 19.19 9.64
CA LYS A 487 6.04 19.79 10.70
C LYS A 487 5.50 19.32 12.04
N LEU A 488 6.31 18.58 12.77
CA LEU A 488 5.98 18.08 14.09
C LEU A 488 6.47 19.05 15.17
N TYR A 489 5.58 19.40 16.10
CA TYR A 489 5.88 20.16 17.30
C TYR A 489 5.39 19.35 18.52
N PRO A 490 6.30 18.70 19.26
CA PRO A 490 5.94 18.02 20.49
C PRO A 490 5.63 19.05 21.58
N LEU A 491 4.49 18.90 22.25
CA LEU A 491 4.02 19.86 23.26
C LEU A 491 4.57 19.58 24.66
N ASP A 492 5.21 18.44 24.85
CA ASP A 492 5.84 17.97 26.09
C ASP A 492 7.31 18.41 26.24
N ILE A 493 7.83 19.26 25.34
CA ILE A 493 9.16 19.86 25.46
C ILE A 493 9.18 20.85 26.65
N GLY A 494 10.11 20.62 27.59
CA GLY A 494 10.36 21.51 28.73
C GLY A 494 9.59 21.16 30.00
N ASN A 495 8.80 20.09 30.01
CA ASN A 495 8.32 19.51 31.27
C ASN A 495 9.48 18.82 32.00
N GLU A 496 9.47 18.83 33.34
CA GLU A 496 10.55 18.27 34.21
C GLU A 496 10.94 16.81 33.89
N SER A 497 10.13 16.11 33.09
CA SER A 497 10.26 14.70 32.74
C SER A 497 10.48 14.40 31.24
N GLY A 498 10.51 15.37 30.32
CA GLY A 498 10.27 15.05 28.89
C GLY A 498 11.14 15.76 27.84
N CYS A 499 11.87 14.96 27.07
CA CYS A 499 12.60 15.32 25.84
C CYS A 499 11.71 15.62 24.61
N GLY A 500 10.41 15.88 24.79
CA GLY A 500 9.46 15.98 23.67
C GLY A 500 9.16 14.66 22.95
N LEU A 501 9.82 13.56 23.34
CA LEU A 501 9.74 12.29 22.62
C LEU A 501 8.57 11.41 23.11
N ALA A 502 8.08 11.64 24.33
CA ALA A 502 7.09 10.76 24.97
C ALA A 502 5.76 10.73 24.19
N SER A 503 5.25 11.90 23.78
CA SER A 503 4.00 12.00 23.01
C SER A 503 4.11 11.32 21.64
N VAL A 504 5.29 11.41 21.01
CA VAL A 504 5.57 10.78 19.71
C VAL A 504 5.73 9.26 19.87
N LEU A 505 6.41 8.81 20.94
CA LEU A 505 6.55 7.39 21.27
C LEU A 505 5.20 6.75 21.59
N ALA A 506 4.28 7.45 22.27
CA ALA A 506 2.93 6.97 22.47
C ALA A 506 2.22 6.66 21.14
N LEU A 507 2.45 7.48 20.10
CA LEU A 507 1.92 7.23 18.77
C LEU A 507 2.58 6.02 18.06
N THR A 508 3.81 5.62 18.42
CA THR A 508 4.41 4.36 17.92
C THR A 508 3.71 3.11 18.45
N MET A 509 2.99 3.24 19.56
CA MET A 509 2.17 2.19 20.18
C MET A 509 0.68 2.38 19.87
N PHE A 510 0.33 3.26 18.93
CA PHE A 510 -1.06 3.61 18.61
C PHE A 510 -1.95 2.38 18.43
N SER A 511 -3.12 2.41 19.07
CA SER A 511 -4.15 1.36 19.01
C SER A 511 -5.50 2.01 18.72
N LEU A 512 -6.16 1.59 17.64
CA LEU A 512 -7.46 2.13 17.25
C LEU A 512 -8.52 1.90 18.33
N ASN A 513 -8.41 0.81 19.09
CA ASN A 513 -9.36 0.46 20.15
C ASN A 513 -9.28 1.40 21.35
N GLU A 514 -8.15 2.08 21.55
CA GLU A 514 -7.91 3.01 22.66
C GLU A 514 -8.26 4.46 22.29
N THR A 515 -8.74 4.67 21.07
CA THR A 515 -9.03 6.01 20.55
C THR A 515 -10.51 6.32 20.53
N THR A 516 -10.81 7.59 20.79
CA THR A 516 -12.17 8.11 20.83
C THR A 516 -12.30 9.43 20.07
N CYS A 517 -13.49 9.73 19.56
CA CYS A 517 -13.86 11.09 19.14
C CYS A 517 -14.67 11.78 20.24
N TYR A 518 -14.85 13.10 20.10
CA TYR A 518 -15.80 13.83 20.95
C TYR A 518 -17.25 13.48 20.58
N ASP A 519 -17.58 13.46 19.28
CA ASP A 519 -18.86 12.99 18.75
C ASP A 519 -18.79 11.46 18.47
N PRO A 520 -19.62 10.63 19.13
CA PRO A 520 -19.67 9.19 18.88
C PRO A 520 -20.09 8.82 17.44
N ASN A 521 -20.85 9.67 16.75
CA ASN A 521 -21.21 9.45 15.35
C ASN A 521 -20.00 9.59 14.43
N ASP A 522 -19.17 10.62 14.66
CA ASP A 522 -17.90 10.79 13.94
C ASP A 522 -16.94 9.63 14.23
N GLU A 523 -16.87 9.19 15.50
CA GLU A 523 -16.07 8.02 15.86
C GLU A 523 -16.48 6.78 15.05
N ARG A 524 -17.77 6.50 15.01
CA ARG A 524 -18.33 5.38 14.25
C ARG A 524 -18.00 5.51 12.78
N LEU A 525 -18.25 6.68 12.18
CA LEU A 525 -18.02 6.92 10.76
C LEU A 525 -16.54 6.78 10.40
N ILE A 526 -15.63 7.37 11.18
CA ILE A 526 -14.18 7.22 10.98
C ILE A 526 -13.77 5.75 11.12
N LYS A 527 -14.26 5.02 12.13
CA LYS A 527 -13.97 3.59 12.29
C LYS A 527 -14.49 2.77 11.10
N THR A 528 -15.67 3.08 10.56
CA THR A 528 -16.18 2.45 9.32
C THR A 528 -15.28 2.73 8.13
N ILE A 529 -14.78 3.96 7.96
CA ILE A 529 -13.83 4.30 6.90
C ILE A 529 -12.52 3.50 7.09
N ILE A 530 -12.00 3.43 8.31
CA ILE A 530 -10.78 2.68 8.63
C ILE A 530 -10.97 1.19 8.38
N ASP A 531 -12.10 0.61 8.78
CA ASP A 531 -12.40 -0.81 8.55
C ASP A 531 -12.49 -1.11 7.04
N ALA A 532 -12.98 -0.18 6.23
CA ALA A 532 -13.03 -0.31 4.77
C ALA A 532 -11.66 -0.23 4.09
N VAL A 533 -10.74 0.59 4.63
CA VAL A 533 -9.35 0.69 4.16
C VAL A 533 -8.50 -0.49 4.64
N GLY A 534 -8.86 -1.07 5.79
CA GLY A 534 -8.08 -2.09 6.47
C GLY A 534 -7.55 -1.54 7.80
N ARG A 535 -8.09 -2.08 8.91
CA ARG A 535 -7.75 -1.66 10.26
C ARG A 535 -6.26 -1.83 10.58
N TYR A 536 -5.70 -2.97 10.19
CA TYR A 536 -4.29 -3.28 10.45
C TYR A 536 -3.37 -2.37 9.64
N GLU A 537 -3.73 -2.11 8.39
CA GLU A 537 -3.03 -1.23 7.47
C GLU A 537 -3.01 0.20 7.99
N PHE A 538 -4.15 0.70 8.49
CA PHE A 538 -4.26 2.00 9.15
C PHE A 538 -3.33 2.12 10.36
N GLU A 539 -3.41 1.19 11.33
CA GLU A 539 -2.56 1.23 12.53
C GLU A 539 -1.08 1.10 12.17
N SER A 540 -0.73 0.17 11.28
CA SER A 540 0.64 -0.04 10.81
C SER A 540 1.20 1.24 10.18
N LYS A 541 0.42 1.93 9.35
CA LYS A 541 0.81 3.20 8.73
C LYS A 541 1.03 4.29 9.79
N VAL A 542 0.12 4.45 10.76
CA VAL A 542 0.27 5.41 11.87
C VAL A 542 1.53 5.14 12.69
N ARG A 543 1.76 3.88 13.09
CA ARG A 543 2.95 3.50 13.87
C ARG A 543 4.24 3.73 13.09
N LYS A 544 4.28 3.37 11.80
CA LYS A 544 5.44 3.62 10.91
C LYS A 544 5.75 5.11 10.78
N MET A 545 4.72 5.93 10.60
CA MET A 545 4.82 7.38 10.56
C MET A 545 5.42 7.92 11.87
N ALA A 546 4.88 7.51 13.02
CA ALA A 546 5.38 7.89 14.34
C ALA A 546 6.84 7.47 14.57
N MET A 547 7.24 6.26 14.17
CA MET A 547 8.63 5.80 14.29
C MET A 547 9.59 6.63 13.46
N THR A 548 9.14 7.11 12.30
CA THR A 548 9.96 7.98 11.45
C THR A 548 10.16 9.35 12.11
N PHE A 549 9.13 9.88 12.75
CA PHE A 549 9.24 11.11 13.53
C PHE A 549 10.12 10.98 14.76
N ALA A 550 9.98 9.88 15.51
CA ALA A 550 10.82 9.64 16.68
C ALA A 550 12.31 9.65 16.29
N LYS A 551 12.68 8.96 15.20
CA LYS A 551 14.06 8.96 14.68
C LYS A 551 14.53 10.35 14.23
N ALA A 552 13.66 11.12 13.57
CA ALA A 552 13.99 12.47 13.12
C ALA A 552 14.22 13.42 14.31
N LEU A 553 13.36 13.34 15.34
CA LEU A 553 13.52 14.10 16.58
C LEU A 553 14.78 13.70 17.34
N GLU A 554 15.04 12.40 17.51
CA GLU A 554 16.28 11.91 18.13
C GLU A 554 17.53 12.46 17.43
N SER A 555 17.50 12.52 16.09
CA SER A 555 18.62 13.06 15.30
C SER A 555 18.78 14.56 15.53
N GLN A 556 17.68 15.32 15.52
CA GLN A 556 17.69 16.77 15.78
C GLN A 556 18.15 17.10 17.20
N MET A 557 17.73 16.31 18.19
CA MET A 557 18.17 16.47 19.57
C MET A 557 19.67 16.24 19.72
N ARG A 558 20.22 15.18 19.13
CA ARG A 558 21.67 14.94 19.13
C ARG A 558 22.45 16.07 18.46
N GLU A 559 21.95 16.63 17.36
CA GLU A 559 22.57 17.79 16.71
C GLU A 559 22.58 19.03 17.61
N THR A 560 21.51 19.24 18.38
CA THR A 560 21.40 20.37 19.33
C THR A 560 22.31 20.18 20.54
N GLU A 561 22.35 18.98 21.12
CA GLU A 561 23.26 18.63 22.23
C GLU A 561 24.73 18.79 21.81
N ILE A 562 25.11 18.36 20.61
CA ILE A 562 26.47 18.55 20.09
C ILE A 562 26.78 20.04 19.93
N ALA A 563 25.83 20.85 19.44
CA ALA A 563 26.00 22.29 19.30
C ALA A 563 26.18 23.00 20.65
N GLU A 564 25.48 22.57 21.70
CA GLU A 564 25.62 23.10 23.07
C GLU A 564 26.92 22.63 23.76
N CYS A 565 27.36 21.39 23.50
CA CYS A 565 28.61 20.84 24.04
C CYS A 565 29.88 21.33 23.32
N MET A 566 29.74 22.03 22.19
CA MET A 566 30.84 22.77 21.57
C MET A 566 30.85 24.18 22.17
N PRO A 567 31.59 24.45 23.27
CA PRO A 567 31.76 25.81 23.75
C PRO A 567 32.27 26.64 22.57
N GLU A 568 31.74 27.84 22.40
CA GLU A 568 32.16 28.81 21.38
C GLU A 568 33.69 28.91 21.38
N ALA A 569 34.35 28.06 20.59
CA ALA A 569 35.76 28.14 20.34
C ALA A 569 35.90 29.40 19.49
N GLY A 570 36.16 30.51 20.17
CA GLY A 570 36.18 31.84 19.57
C GLY A 570 36.89 31.84 18.23
N ILE A 571 36.14 32.15 17.19
CA ILE A 571 36.64 32.55 15.87
C ILE A 571 36.58 34.07 15.82
#